data_AF-A0A2M8FJD0-F1
#
_entry.id   AF-A0A2M8FJD0-F1
#
_cell.length_a   1.000
_cell.length_b   1.000
_cell.length_c   1.000
_cell.angle_alpha   90.00
_cell.angle_beta   90.00
_cell.angle_gamma   90.00
#
_symmetry.space_group_name_H-M   'P 1'
#
loop_
_entity.id
_entity.type
_entity.pdbx_description
1 polymer ?
#
loop_
_entity_poly.entity_id
_entity_poly.type
_entity_poly.pdbx_seq_one_letter_code
_entity_poly.pdbx_strand_id
1 'polypeptide(L)'
;MKLLKNGKNILKPEVTNISEHGLWIFLNEKEYFLSFSEYPWFKDANISAITNIVLIHNHHLYWPQLDIDLSTEIFDNPEKYPLTYKKSFTNKSIKRVAKKAVAG
;
A
#
# COMPACT_ATOMS: atom_id res chain seq x y z
N MET A 1 9.43 39.38 -9.41
CA MET A 1 9.97 38.21 -10.16
C MET A 1 8.80 37.38 -10.65
N LYS A 2 8.69 37.16 -11.97
CA LYS A 2 7.58 36.46 -12.62
C LYS A 2 7.95 34.98 -12.76
N LEU A 3 7.35 34.11 -11.94
CA LEU A 3 7.48 32.66 -12.13
C LEU A 3 6.64 32.24 -13.34
N LEU A 4 7.31 31.98 -14.46
CA LEU A 4 6.73 31.31 -15.62
C LEU A 4 6.58 29.82 -15.26
N LYS A 5 5.42 29.43 -14.72
CA LYS A 5 5.07 28.02 -14.57
C LYS A 5 4.47 27.53 -15.89
N ASN A 6 5.32 27.11 -16.82
CA ASN A 6 4.85 26.34 -17.97
C ASN A 6 4.36 24.98 -17.46
N GLY A 7 3.08 24.71 -17.71
CA GLY A 7 2.37 23.54 -17.23
C GLY A 7 2.92 22.23 -17.79
N LYS A 8 3.50 21.42 -16.90
CA LYS A 8 3.05 20.03 -16.78
C LYS A 8 2.20 20.01 -15.53
N ASN A 9 0.92 19.69 -15.68
CA ASN A 9 0.09 19.33 -14.54
C ASN A 9 0.61 17.96 -14.04
N ILE A 10 1.75 17.98 -13.36
CA ILE A 10 2.18 16.86 -12.52
C ILE A 10 1.12 16.83 -11.42
N LEU A 11 0.11 16.00 -11.62
CA LEU A 11 -0.98 15.79 -10.68
C LEU A 11 -0.34 15.35 -9.37
N LYS A 12 -0.23 16.29 -8.43
CA LYS A 12 0.39 16.02 -7.15
C LYS A 12 -0.56 15.13 -6.36
N PRO A 13 -0.04 14.10 -5.67
CA PRO A 13 -0.87 13.34 -4.75
C PRO A 13 -1.31 14.25 -3.61
N GLU A 14 -2.56 14.11 -3.22
CA GLU A 14 -3.16 14.88 -2.13
C GLU A 14 -3.91 13.95 -1.19
N VAL A 15 -3.74 14.13 0.12
CA VAL A 15 -4.57 13.45 1.11
C VAL A 15 -5.86 14.25 1.25
N THR A 16 -6.99 13.70 0.79
CA THR A 16 -8.27 14.40 0.79
C THR A 16 -9.05 14.20 2.08
N ASN A 17 -8.84 13.08 2.77
CA ASN A 17 -9.51 12.78 4.05
C ASN A 17 -8.71 11.78 4.89
N ILE A 18 -8.82 11.91 6.22
CA ILE A 18 -8.32 10.95 7.20
C ILE A 18 -9.46 10.65 8.17
N SER A 19 -9.75 9.37 8.38
CA SER A 19 -10.79 8.85 9.26
C SER A 19 -10.22 7.84 10.24
N GLU A 20 -11.06 7.32 11.15
CA GLU A 20 -10.68 6.24 12.07
C GLU A 20 -10.32 4.92 11.37
N HIS A 21 -10.77 4.73 10.13
CA HIS A 21 -10.57 3.48 9.37
C HIS A 21 -9.42 3.54 8.38
N GLY A 22 -8.97 4.72 7.99
CA GLY A 22 -8.03 4.88 6.90
C GLY A 22 -7.96 6.30 6.35
N LEU A 23 -7.22 6.46 5.26
CA LEU A 23 -7.03 7.74 4.58
C LEU A 23 -7.32 7.63 3.08
N TRP A 24 -7.70 8.76 2.49
CA TRP A 24 -8.00 8.90 1.07
C TRP A 24 -6.89 9.71 0.39
N ILE A 25 -6.41 9.20 -0.75
CA ILE A 25 -5.42 9.88 -1.59
C ILE A 25 -6.02 10.14 -2.96
N PHE A 26 -6.02 11.39 -3.39
CA PHE A 26 -6.33 11.77 -4.76
C PHE A 26 -5.05 11.84 -5.59
N LEU A 27 -5.01 11.09 -6.69
CA LEU A 27 -3.91 11.11 -7.65
C LEU A 27 -4.45 10.72 -9.03
N ASN A 28 -4.00 11.39 -10.08
CA ASN A 28 -4.34 11.06 -11.46
C ASN A 28 -5.86 10.95 -11.73
N GLU A 29 -6.64 11.90 -11.18
CA GLU A 29 -8.12 11.95 -11.29
C GLU A 29 -8.85 10.78 -10.62
N LYS A 30 -8.16 10.02 -9.78
CA LYS A 30 -8.70 8.89 -9.02
C LYS A 30 -8.50 9.11 -7.53
N GLU A 31 -9.43 8.59 -6.74
CA GLU A 31 -9.29 8.48 -5.29
C GLU A 31 -8.96 7.04 -4.89
N TYR A 32 -8.01 6.92 -3.97
CA TYR A 32 -7.54 5.65 -3.43
C TYR A 32 -7.78 5.64 -1.93
N PHE A 33 -8.47 4.62 -1.44
CA PHE A 33 -8.66 4.41 0.00
C PHE A 33 -7.59 3.45 0.54
N LEU A 34 -6.86 3.89 1.55
CA LEU A 34 -5.84 3.12 2.25
C LEU A 34 -6.37 2.81 3.65
N SER A 35 -6.85 1.58 3.85
CA SER A 35 -7.35 1.12 5.14
C SER A 35 -6.21 0.93 6.15
N PHE A 36 -6.39 1.38 7.39
CA PHE A 36 -5.46 1.10 8.49
C PHE A 36 -5.38 -0.39 8.87
N SER A 37 -6.34 -1.21 8.44
CA SER A 37 -6.23 -2.66 8.59
C SER A 37 -5.14 -3.26 7.70
N GLU A 38 -4.93 -2.69 6.52
CA GLU A 38 -3.94 -3.15 5.52
C GLU A 38 -2.63 -2.37 5.62
N TYR A 39 -2.72 -1.08 5.97
CA TYR A 39 -1.60 -0.16 6.10
C TYR A 39 -1.55 0.42 7.52
N PRO A 40 -1.26 -0.42 8.54
CA PRO A 40 -1.35 -0.02 9.95
C PRO A 40 -0.33 1.08 10.32
N TRP A 41 0.73 1.26 9.55
CA TRP A 41 1.77 2.26 9.78
C TRP A 41 1.25 3.71 9.78
N PHE A 42 0.10 3.97 9.14
CA PHE A 42 -0.51 5.30 9.12
C PHE A 42 -1.41 5.58 10.34
N LYS A 43 -1.82 4.56 11.09
CA LYS A 43 -2.87 4.68 12.12
C LYS A 43 -2.50 5.66 13.23
N ASP A 44 -1.24 5.62 13.68
CA ASP A 44 -0.73 6.45 14.77
C ASP A 44 0.27 7.52 14.27
N ALA A 45 0.36 7.72 12.95
CA ALA A 45 1.26 8.68 12.33
C ALA A 45 0.74 10.13 12.50
N ASN A 46 1.66 11.08 12.63
CA ASN A 46 1.29 12.49 12.68
C ASN A 46 0.67 12.95 11.35
N ILE A 47 -0.40 13.74 11.41
CA ILE A 47 -1.07 14.31 10.23
C ILE A 47 -0.08 15.03 9.31
N SER A 48 0.91 15.75 9.86
CA SER A 48 1.94 16.41 9.06
C SER A 48 2.81 15.43 8.29
N ALA A 49 3.07 14.25 8.86
CA ALA A 49 3.83 13.19 8.19
C ALA A 49 2.97 12.51 7.13
N ILE A 50 1.69 12.23 7.41
CA ILE A 50 0.74 11.62 6.48
C ILE A 50 0.48 12.51 5.25
N THR A 51 0.36 13.82 5.44
CA THR A 51 0.08 14.76 4.35
C THR A 51 1.33 15.12 3.54
N ASN A 52 2.53 14.80 4.01
CA ASN A 52 3.80 15.04 3.33
C ASN A 52 4.16 13.91 2.35
N ILE A 53 3.38 13.83 1.26
CA ILE A 53 3.56 12.82 0.21
C ILE A 53 4.47 13.35 -0.91
N VAL A 54 5.43 12.53 -1.31
CA VAL A 54 6.31 12.75 -2.46
C VAL A 54 5.94 11.76 -3.57
N LEU A 55 5.64 12.28 -4.76
CA LEU A 55 5.43 11.45 -5.95
C LEU A 55 6.75 11.23 -6.67
N ILE A 56 7.17 9.97 -6.74
CA ILE A 56 8.37 9.51 -7.44
C ILE A 56 7.93 8.84 -8.76
N HIS A 57 8.56 9.22 -9.87
CA HIS A 57 8.33 8.67 -11.22
C HIS A 57 6.85 8.59 -11.66
N ASN A 58 6.00 9.48 -11.15
CA ASN A 58 4.55 9.55 -11.42
C ASN A 58 3.71 8.36 -10.92
N HIS A 59 4.31 7.36 -10.27
CA HIS A 59 3.63 6.10 -9.90
C HIS A 59 4.03 5.56 -8.52
N HIS A 60 4.93 6.22 -7.80
CA HIS A 60 5.33 5.81 -6.45
C HIS A 60 5.04 6.92 -5.46
N LEU A 61 4.21 6.62 -4.47
CA LEU A 61 3.93 7.50 -3.34
C LEU A 61 4.94 7.20 -2.25
N TYR A 62 5.65 8.21 -1.80
CA TYR A 62 6.65 8.08 -0.74
C TYR A 62 6.35 9.06 0.39
N TRP A 63 6.37 8.57 1.63
CA TRP A 63 6.22 9.37 2.85
C TRP A 63 7.58 9.44 3.57
N PRO A 64 8.39 10.48 3.34
CA PRO A 64 9.77 10.52 3.83
C PRO A 64 9.91 10.46 5.35
N GLN A 65 8.92 10.97 6.07
CA GLN A 65 8.93 10.99 7.53
C GLN A 65 8.50 9.66 8.15
N LEU A 66 7.76 8.84 7.40
CA LEU A 66 7.29 7.54 7.84
C LEU A 66 8.15 6.39 7.30
N ASP A 67 9.03 6.69 6.34
CA ASP A 67 9.82 5.70 5.60
C ASP A 67 8.92 4.64 4.94
N ILE A 68 7.82 5.10 4.32
CA ILE A 68 6.83 4.26 3.64
C ILE A 68 6.82 4.61 2.17
N ASP A 69 6.93 3.59 1.30
CA ASP A 69 6.71 3.68 -0.13
C ASP A 69 5.52 2.79 -0.57
N LEU A 70 4.68 3.30 -1.45
CA LEU A 70 3.56 2.58 -2.05
C LEU A 70 3.50 2.82 -3.56
N SER A 71 3.48 1.73 -4.33
CA SER A 71 3.31 1.78 -5.79
C SER A 71 1.84 1.93 -6.16
N THR A 72 1.52 2.88 -7.03
CA THR A 72 0.15 3.10 -7.51
C THR A 72 -0.36 1.94 -8.37
N GLU A 73 0.55 1.12 -8.91
CA GLU A 73 0.22 -0.11 -9.64
C GLU A 73 -0.60 -1.11 -8.80
N ILE A 74 -0.40 -1.10 -7.47
CA ILE A 74 -1.15 -1.95 -6.53
C ILE A 74 -2.63 -1.55 -6.55
N PHE A 75 -2.92 -0.26 -6.65
CA PHE A 75 -4.29 0.22 -6.66
C PHE A 75 -5.01 -0.02 -7.99
N ASP A 76 -4.28 0.02 -9.12
CA ASP A 76 -4.86 -0.27 -10.45
C ASP A 76 -5.04 -1.78 -10.69
N ASN A 77 -4.28 -2.65 -10.00
CA ASN A 77 -4.36 -4.10 -10.14
C ASN A 77 -4.22 -4.83 -8.78
N PRO A 78 -5.19 -4.69 -7.86
CA PRO A 78 -5.09 -5.28 -6.52
C PRO A 78 -4.96 -6.81 -6.54
N GLU A 79 -5.52 -7.49 -7.54
CA GLU A 79 -5.42 -8.95 -7.68
C GLU A 79 -4.00 -9.44 -8.03
N LYS A 80 -3.16 -8.59 -8.64
CA LYS A 80 -1.77 -8.95 -8.99
C LYS A 80 -0.81 -8.82 -7.81
N TYR A 81 -1.17 -8.02 -6.82
CA TYR A 81 -0.33 -7.70 -5.67
C TYR A 81 -1.07 -7.96 -4.36
N PRO A 82 -1.41 -9.22 -4.04
CA PRO A 82 -2.04 -9.53 -2.77
C PRO A 82 -1.05 -9.18 -1.63
N LEU A 83 -1.42 -8.19 -0.80
CA LEU A 83 -0.68 -7.78 0.41
C LEU A 83 -0.77 -8.81 1.54
N THR A 84 -0.99 -10.09 1.19
CA THR A 84 -1.10 -11.20 2.13
C THR A 84 0.07 -12.15 1.92
N TYR A 85 0.88 -12.33 2.96
CA TYR A 85 1.81 -13.43 3.02
C TYR A 85 1.01 -14.74 3.18
N LYS A 86 0.77 -15.45 2.06
CA LYS A 86 0.25 -16.82 2.12
C LYS A 86 1.36 -17.72 2.67
N LYS A 87 1.30 -17.98 3.98
CA LYS A 87 2.10 -19.01 4.62
C LYS A 87 1.68 -20.36 4.02
N SER A 88 2.44 -20.86 3.04
CA SER A 88 2.21 -22.18 2.47
C SER A 88 2.58 -23.22 3.53
N PHE A 89 1.58 -23.65 4.32
CA PHE A 89 1.73 -24.83 5.15
C PHE A 89 1.81 -26.05 4.22
N THR A 90 3.02 -26.36 3.75
CA THR A 90 3.26 -27.68 3.14
C THR A 90 3.14 -28.70 4.27
N ASN A 91 2.00 -29.37 4.37
CA ASN A 91 1.78 -30.51 5.28
C ASN A 91 2.63 -31.72 4.82
N LYS A 92 3.96 -31.61 4.93
CA LYS A 92 4.90 -32.71 4.69
C LYS A 92 4.80 -33.77 5.80
N SER A 93 4.20 -33.43 6.94
CA SER A 93 4.11 -34.28 8.14
C SER A 93 2.97 -35.31 8.11
N ILE A 94 1.90 -35.11 7.33
CA ILE A 94 0.78 -36.09 7.29
C ILE A 94 1.16 -37.37 6.53
N LYS A 95 2.09 -37.30 5.57
CA LYS A 95 2.53 -38.48 4.80
C LYS A 95 3.31 -39.52 5.62
N ARG A 96 3.83 -39.16 6.80
CA ARG A 96 4.59 -40.11 7.65
C ARG A 96 3.70 -40.98 8.54
N VAL A 97 2.49 -40.51 8.89
CA VAL A 97 1.56 -41.29 9.73
C VAL A 97 0.80 -42.31 8.89
N ALA A 98 0.37 -41.94 7.67
CA ALA A 98 -0.39 -42.83 6.79
C ALA A 98 0.40 -44.03 6.24
N LYS A 99 1.75 -43.99 6.25
CA LYS A 99 2.58 -45.11 5.77
C LYS A 99 2.84 -46.20 6.83
N LYS A 100 2.50 -45.95 8.10
CA LYS A 100 2.74 -46.90 9.21
C LYS A 100 1.50 -47.72 9.59
N ALA A 101 0.33 -47.42 9.02
CA ALA A 101 -0.93 -48.10 9.33
C ALA A 101 -1.33 -49.20 8.32
N VAL A 102 -0.46 -49.52 7.34
CA VAL A 102 -0.71 -50.56 6.31
C VAL A 102 0.35 -51.68 6.37
N ALA A 103 1.19 -51.69 7.41
CA ALA A 103 2.14 -52.76 7.67
C ALA A 103 1.99 -53.18 9.14
N GLY A 104 1.06 -54.12 9.37
CA GLY A 104 0.73 -54.69 10.67
C GLY A 104 -0.54 -55.51 10.56
#